data_AF-A0A370TZD7-F1
#
_entry.id   AF-A0A370TZD7-F1
#
_cell.length_a   1.000
_cell.length_b   1.000
_cell.length_c   1.000
_cell.angle_alpha   90.00
_cell.angle_beta   90.00
_cell.angle_gamma   90.00
#
_symmetry.space_group_name_H-M   'P 1'
#
loop_
_entity.id
_entity.type
_entity.pdbx_description
1 polymer ?
#
loop_
_entity_poly.entity_id
_entity_poly.type
_entity_poly.pdbx_seq_one_letter_code
_entity_poly.pdbx_strand_id
1 'polypeptide(L)' 'MMGHDILPDVRDQDDGSDEEVQRRFRARQFPQESHACSEITAKCWEQAYSSTIEVAQDIETREKKASAREMA' A
#
# COMPACT_ATOMS: atom_id res chain seq x y z
N MET A 1 0.19 4.87 6.83
CA MET A 1 1.59 4.66 6.38
C MET A 1 2.51 4.93 7.55
N MET A 2 3.53 4.09 7.72
CA MET A 2 4.36 4.06 8.92
C MET A 2 5.57 5.01 8.87
N GLY A 3 5.69 5.83 7.82
CA GLY A 3 6.76 6.84 7.68
C GLY A 3 8.16 6.28 7.42
N HIS A 4 8.30 4.98 7.19
CA HIS A 4 9.54 4.32 6.80
C HIS A 4 9.49 3.87 5.33
N ASP A 5 10.66 3.56 4.79
CA ASP A 5 10.82 3.14 3.40
C ASP A 5 10.13 1.81 3.11
N ILE A 6 9.42 1.72 1.99
CA ILE A 6 8.62 0.55 1.60
C ILE A 6 9.53 -0.61 1.18
N LEU A 7 10.72 -0.30 0.70
CA LEU A 7 11.73 -1.26 0.30
C LEU A 7 13.06 -0.85 0.94
N PRO A 8 13.22 -1.03 2.26
CA PRO A 8 14.40 -0.53 2.99
C PRO A 8 15.72 -1.17 2.54
N ASP A 9 15.61 -2.30 1.82
CA ASP A 9 16.72 -3.06 1.25
C ASP A 9 17.09 -2.59 -0.17
N VAL A 10 16.21 -1.83 -0.84
CA VAL A 10 16.45 -1.24 -2.16
C VAL A 10 16.90 0.20 -1.96
N ARG A 11 18.19 0.47 -2.19
CA ARG A 11 18.73 1.83 -2.11
C ARG A 11 18.45 2.55 -3.42
N ASP A 12 17.60 3.58 -3.40
CA ASP A 12 17.14 4.40 -4.55
C ASP A 12 18.24 4.85 -5.55
N GLN A 13 19.51 4.79 -5.18
CA GLN A 13 20.66 5.21 -5.99
C GLN A 13 21.55 4.06 -6.51
N ASP A 14 21.19 2.79 -6.28
CA ASP A 14 22.00 1.64 -6.72
C ASP A 14 21.60 1.17 -8.13
N ASP A 15 22.60 0.90 -8.97
CA ASP A 15 22.43 0.36 -10.33
C ASP A 15 21.79 -1.05 -10.22
N GLY A 16 20.49 -1.15 -10.52
CA GLY A 16 19.69 -2.39 -10.36
C GLY A 16 18.47 -2.26 -9.44
N SER A 17 18.27 -1.10 -8.81
CA SER A 17 17.10 -0.83 -7.96
C SER A 17 15.77 -0.97 -8.71
N ASP A 18 15.70 -0.46 -9.94
CA ASP A 18 14.53 -0.63 -10.82
C ASP A 18 14.26 -2.10 -11.17
N GLU A 19 15.31 -2.89 -11.41
CA GLU A 19 15.20 -4.31 -11.74
C GLU A 19 14.69 -5.10 -10.55
N GLU A 20 15.15 -4.77 -9.34
CA GLU A 20 14.70 -5.40 -8.10
C GLU A 20 13.24 -5.05 -7.77
N VAL A 21 12.84 -3.78 -7.93
CA VAL A 21 11.45 -3.34 -7.79
C VAL A 21 10.56 -4.10 -8.78
N GLN A 22 10.96 -4.19 -10.05
CA GLN A 22 10.21 -4.93 -11.07
C GLN A 22 10.14 -6.43 -10.75
N ARG A 23 11.23 -7.05 -10.28
CA ARG A 23 11.25 -8.46 -9.87
C ARG A 23 10.25 -8.72 -8.75
N ARG A 24 10.29 -7.91 -7.68
CA ARG A 24 9.37 -8.03 -6.53
C ARG A 24 7.93 -7.82 -6.95
N PHE A 25 7.67 -6.82 -7.80
CA PHE A 25 6.34 -6.55 -8.34
C PHE A 25 5.78 -7.77 -9.11
N ARG A 26 6.56 -8.33 -10.04
CA ARG A 26 6.15 -9.54 -10.80
C ARG A 26 5.94 -10.75 -9.90
N ALA A 27 6.74 -10.88 -8.84
CA ALA A 27 6.64 -11.95 -7.86
C ALA A 27 5.52 -11.73 -6.82
N ARG A 28 4.76 -10.63 -6.90
CA ARG A 28 3.75 -10.23 -5.90
C ARG A 28 4.32 -10.16 -4.47
N GLN A 29 5.60 -9.85 -4.36
CA GLN A 29 6.27 -9.63 -3.07
C GLN A 29 6.01 -8.21 -2.61
N PHE A 30 4.75 -7.97 -2.20
CA PHE A 30 4.30 -6.67 -1.72
C PHE A 30 4.50 -6.55 -0.21
N PRO A 31 4.64 -5.31 0.30
CA PRO A 31 4.61 -5.04 1.73
C PRO A 31 3.41 -5.73 2.41
N GLN A 32 3.66 -6.42 3.51
CA GLN A 32 2.66 -7.15 4.30
C GLN A 32 2.36 -6.45 5.63
N GLU A 33 2.82 -5.22 5.80
CA GLU A 33 2.70 -4.48 7.05
C GLU A 33 1.25 -4.21 7.42
N SER A 34 0.89 -4.56 8.66
CA SER A 34 -0.44 -4.32 9.19
C SER A 34 -0.57 -2.88 9.68
N HIS A 35 -1.46 -2.12 9.04
CA HIS A 35 -1.83 -0.76 9.44
C HIS A 35 -3.28 -0.46 9.05
N ALA A 36 -3.81 0.70 9.47
CA ALA A 36 -5.22 1.04 9.23
C ALA A 36 -5.66 0.86 7.77
N CYS A 37 -4.82 1.20 6.79
CA CYS A 37 -5.13 1.09 5.37
C CYS A 37 -4.55 -0.16 4.68
N SER A 38 -4.17 -1.23 5.40
CA SER A 38 -3.41 -2.35 4.81
C SER A 38 -4.14 -3.03 3.65
N GLU A 39 -5.46 -3.20 3.76
CA GLU A 39 -6.30 -3.75 2.69
C GLU A 39 -6.33 -2.84 1.45
N ILE A 40 -6.40 -1.52 1.65
CA ILE A 40 -6.41 -0.53 0.55
C ILE A 40 -5.07 -0.54 -0.16
N THR A 41 -3.96 -0.52 0.60
CA THR A 41 -2.61 -0.57 0.02
C THR A 41 -2.36 -1.86 -0.74
N ALA A 42 -2.84 -3.01 -0.24
CA ALA A 42 -2.73 -4.29 -0.94
C ALA A 42 -3.48 -4.26 -2.28
N LYS A 43 -4.72 -3.76 -2.30
CA LYS A 43 -5.49 -3.61 -3.54
C LYS A 43 -4.81 -2.69 -4.56
N CYS A 44 -4.15 -1.62 -4.11
CA CYS A 44 -3.35 -0.76 -4.99
C CYS A 44 -2.16 -1.52 -5.62
N TRP A 45 -1.42 -2.29 -4.81
CA TRP A 45 -0.30 -3.10 -5.30
C TRP A 45 -0.72 -4.16 -6.32
N GLU A 46 -1.87 -4.77 -6.10
CA GLU A 46 -2.44 -5.79 -6.98
C GLU A 46 -3.11 -5.22 -8.24
N GLN A 47 -3.17 -3.89 -8.38
CA GLN A 47 -3.94 -3.21 -9.45
C GLN A 47 -5.41 -3.66 -9.47
N ALA A 48 -5.99 -3.90 -8.28
CA ALA A 48 -7.35 -4.43 -8.14
C ALA A 48 -8.43 -3.35 -8.29
N TYR A 49 -8.06 -2.07 -8.38
CA TYR A 49 -8.96 -0.97 -8.61
C TYR A 49 -9.08 -0.64 -10.10
N SER A 50 -10.31 -0.42 -10.57
CA SER A 50 -10.55 -0.02 -11.96
C SER A 50 -10.52 1.51 -12.14
N SER A 51 -10.53 2.26 -11.03
CA SER A 51 -10.51 3.72 -11.04
C SER A 51 -9.97 4.31 -9.74
N THR A 52 -9.48 5.55 -9.81
CA THR A 52 -9.08 6.33 -8.62
C THR A 52 -10.26 6.68 -7.72
N ILE A 53 -11.49 6.69 -8.26
CA ILE A 53 -12.72 6.94 -7.51
C ILE A 53 -12.96 5.83 -6.49
N GLU A 54 -12.74 4.56 -6.87
CA GLU A 54 -12.90 3.42 -5.96
C GLU A 54 -11.91 3.49 -4.78
N VAL A 55 -10.67 3.92 -5.04
CA VAL A 55 -9.67 4.12 -3.99
C VAL A 55 -10.15 5.18 -2.98
N ALA A 56 -10.65 6.31 -3.48
CA ALA A 56 -11.16 7.38 -2.63
C ALA A 56 -12.35 6.94 -1.76
N GLN A 57 -13.26 6.13 -2.32
CA GLN A 57 -14.41 5.59 -1.59
C GLN A 57 -14.00 4.62 -0.48
N ASP A 58 -13.02 3.75 -0.75
CA ASP A 58 -12.48 2.83 0.26
C ASP A 58 -11.80 3.58 1.41
N ILE A 59 -11.03 4.63 1.10
CA ILE A 59 -10.43 5.50 2.11
C ILE A 59 -11.51 6.18 2.96
N GLU A 60 -12.51 6.81 2.35
CA GLU A 60 -13.59 7.48 3.08
C GLU A 60 -14.35 6.51 3.99
N THR A 61 -14.63 5.30 3.49
CA THR A 61 -15.28 4.24 4.27
C THR A 61 -14.41 3.82 5.46
N ARG A 62 -13.10 3.76 5.28
CA ARG A 62 -12.16 3.38 6.35
C ARG A 62 -12.06 4.45 7.43
N GLU A 63 -12.04 5.72 7.06
CA GLU A 63 -12.04 6.87 7.96
C GLU A 63 -13.31 6.88 8.82
N LYS A 64 -14.49 6.73 8.19
CA LYS A 64 -15.78 6.64 8.90
C LYS A 64 -15.79 5.52 9.94
N LYS A 65 -15.21 4.35 9.62
CA LYS A 65 -15.08 3.22 10.55
C LYS A 65 -14.10 3.50 11.69
N ALA A 66 -13.02 4.24 11.44
CA ALA A 66 -12.06 4.63 12.48
C ALA A 66 -12.72 5.58 13.49
N SER A 67 -13.38 6.64 13.03
CA SER A 67 -14.08 7.59 13.91
C SER A 67 -15.22 6.95 14.69
N ALA A 68 -15.96 5.99 14.10
CA ALA A 68 -17.01 5.27 14.81
C ALA A 68 -16.46 4.37 15.95
N ARG A 69 -15.22 3.90 15.83
CA ARG A 69 -14.55 3.06 16.83
C ARG A 69 -13.90 3.87 17.95
N GLU A 70 -13.61 5.16 17.73
CA GLU A 70 -13.14 6.10 18.75
C GLU A 70 -14.28 6.65 19.62
N MET A 71 -15.52 6.62 19.12
CA MET A 71 -16.72 7.09 19.84
C MET A 71 -17.47 5.99 20.62
N ALA A 72 -16.98 4.75 20.59
CA ALA A 72 -17.58 3.58 21.26
C ALA A 72 -16.71 3.14 22.44
#